data_AF-A0A645AIE7-F1
#
_entry.id   AF-A0A645AIE7-F1
#
_cell.length_a   1.000
_cell.length_b   1.000
_cell.length_c   1.000
_cell.angle_alpha   90.00
_cell.angle_beta   90.00
_cell.angle_gamma   90.00
#
_symmetry.space_group_name_H-M   'P 1'
#
loop_
_entity.id
_entity.type
_entity.pdbx_description
1 polymer ?
#
loop_
_entity_poly.entity_id
_entity_poly.type
_entity_poly.pdbx_seq_one_letter_code
_entity_poly.pdbx_strand_id
1 'polypeptide(L)'
;MQLAATQLYFLSYQPEYLKDAIDYGTSEPVPQWLFTSCDKPGQFYPFINWAPLQLSQIENPLIRKNYIQNIHITLQRAQMIARENPFHVGINFSQNSNSKIVALHNLCLIYKGLTGDSTFNEMEEGLNDWIFGRNPWGICMAKGGNSLTGELSNGAISKYCLEQQGNEIPLSDNQFERFQTDWAIYNNSIDNDAINQNNPDGTASLVHLLASRQVKGKKQIFFDHNTYDRGGISRFNPEKKQIALIFSGHQYTDGYRKIKSALDKQKIKAAFFFSGDFLSKTKNRQIVKNLLEDGHYIGPATNHFEPLAQWENPDFVRTRKNAFLLDLKENYAALKKSGVEKQQAPFFNPPFELYNDSISKWCKEVGIYVLRSTPGTYSNLDYTFPEMRENYYSTKEIIDQIMRIEASQGLNGYILQFNFGTNPGRKDKLYNVLSTLLGNLQKNGYEFVDLYTATGVLSKPEVALKTKKKRP
;
A
#
# COMPACT_ATOMS: atom_id res chain seq x y z
N MET A 1 -39.69 -3.92 -2.58
CA MET A 1 -40.67 -4.99 -2.31
C MET A 1 -40.07 -6.38 -2.42
N GLN A 2 -39.42 -6.74 -3.53
CA GLN A 2 -38.83 -8.08 -3.71
C GLN A 2 -37.93 -8.53 -2.55
N LEU A 3 -36.97 -7.70 -2.14
CA LEU A 3 -36.05 -8.03 -1.04
C LEU A 3 -36.78 -8.29 0.28
N ALA A 4 -37.82 -7.53 0.59
CA ALA A 4 -38.61 -7.74 1.80
C ALA A 4 -39.33 -9.10 1.78
N ALA A 5 -39.96 -9.46 0.67
CA ALA A 5 -40.61 -10.76 0.50
C ALA A 5 -39.59 -11.92 0.59
N THR A 6 -38.42 -11.77 -0.02
CA THR A 6 -37.31 -12.73 0.12
C THR A 6 -36.88 -12.91 1.57
N GLN A 7 -36.74 -11.82 2.33
CA GLN A 7 -36.38 -11.89 3.75
C GLN A 7 -37.46 -12.56 4.59
N LEU A 8 -38.73 -12.22 4.38
CA LEU A 8 -39.85 -12.87 5.06
C LEU A 8 -39.92 -14.36 4.76
N TYR A 9 -39.66 -14.77 3.52
CA TYR A 9 -39.54 -16.18 3.17
C TYR A 9 -38.42 -16.88 3.95
N PHE A 10 -37.20 -16.32 4.01
CA PHE A 10 -36.10 -16.94 4.76
C PHE A 10 -36.32 -16.98 6.28
N LEU A 11 -37.12 -16.07 6.83
CA LEU A 11 -37.45 -16.07 8.26
C LEU A 11 -38.58 -17.02 8.63
N SER A 12 -39.60 -17.17 7.76
CA SER A 12 -40.84 -17.88 8.07
C SER A 12 -41.02 -19.20 7.33
N TYR A 13 -40.31 -19.39 6.21
CA TYR A 13 -40.49 -20.48 5.25
C TYR A 13 -41.92 -20.58 4.66
N GLN A 14 -42.71 -19.51 4.73
CA GLN A 14 -44.05 -19.47 4.15
C GLN A 14 -43.98 -19.31 2.62
N PRO A 15 -44.58 -20.23 1.83
CA PRO A 15 -44.45 -20.25 0.37
C PRO A 15 -45.07 -19.02 -0.32
N GLU A 16 -46.01 -18.35 0.34
CA GLU A 16 -46.64 -17.11 -0.16
C GLU A 16 -45.61 -16.00 -0.35
N TYR A 17 -44.66 -15.85 0.58
CA TYR A 17 -43.61 -14.84 0.46
C TYR A 17 -42.59 -15.17 -0.63
N LEU A 18 -42.33 -16.45 -0.90
CA LEU A 18 -41.49 -16.83 -2.04
C LEU A 18 -42.20 -16.48 -3.35
N LYS A 19 -43.51 -16.72 -3.44
CA LYS A 19 -44.31 -16.33 -4.60
C LYS A 19 -44.27 -14.82 -4.80
N ASP A 20 -44.51 -14.04 -3.76
CA ASP A 20 -44.42 -12.57 -3.81
C ASP A 20 -43.03 -12.11 -4.27
N ALA A 21 -41.95 -12.73 -3.78
CA ALA A 21 -40.60 -12.41 -4.20
C ALA A 21 -40.33 -12.72 -5.69
N ILE A 22 -40.96 -13.76 -6.24
CA ILE A 22 -40.86 -14.08 -7.67
C ILE A 22 -41.70 -13.09 -8.49
N ASP A 23 -42.92 -12.80 -8.06
CA ASP A 23 -43.85 -11.90 -8.76
C ASP A 23 -43.30 -10.46 -8.82
N TYR A 24 -42.75 -9.95 -7.71
CA TYR A 24 -42.08 -8.65 -7.69
C TYR A 24 -40.84 -8.61 -8.60
N GLY A 25 -40.04 -9.68 -8.64
CA GLY A 25 -38.87 -9.75 -9.52
C GLY A 25 -39.22 -9.83 -11.00
N THR A 26 -40.36 -10.45 -11.32
CA THR A 26 -40.86 -10.57 -12.69
C THR A 26 -41.50 -9.26 -13.16
N SER A 27 -42.01 -8.45 -12.24
CA SER A 27 -42.59 -7.14 -12.54
C SER A 27 -41.54 -6.09 -12.97
N GLU A 28 -40.33 -6.17 -12.42
CA GLU A 28 -39.18 -5.35 -12.83
C GLU A 28 -37.94 -6.24 -13.03
N PRO A 29 -37.82 -6.91 -14.18
CA PRO A 29 -36.75 -7.88 -14.40
C PRO A 29 -35.37 -7.21 -14.54
N VAL A 30 -35.32 -5.95 -15.00
CA VAL A 30 -34.09 -5.18 -15.19
C VAL A 30 -34.24 -3.78 -14.59
N PRO A 31 -33.15 -3.17 -14.05
CA PRO A 31 -33.22 -1.87 -13.42
C PRO A 31 -33.62 -0.76 -14.39
N GLN A 32 -34.74 -0.08 -14.13
CA GLN A 32 -35.29 0.93 -15.05
C GLN A 32 -34.39 2.17 -15.22
N TRP A 33 -33.57 2.51 -14.21
CA TRP A 33 -32.64 3.63 -14.29
C TRP A 33 -31.61 3.50 -15.41
N LEU A 34 -31.30 2.27 -15.87
CA LEU A 34 -30.35 2.05 -16.97
C LEU A 34 -30.94 2.41 -18.35
N PHE A 35 -32.27 2.48 -18.44
CA PHE A 35 -33.01 2.78 -19.67
C PHE A 35 -33.51 4.23 -19.72
N THR A 36 -33.22 5.00 -18.68
CA THR A 36 -33.68 6.38 -18.53
C THR A 36 -32.51 7.33 -18.79
N SER A 37 -32.72 8.35 -19.63
CA SER A 37 -31.69 9.36 -19.90
C SER A 37 -31.51 10.33 -18.72
N CYS A 38 -32.62 10.83 -18.17
CA CYS A 38 -32.65 11.70 -17.00
C CYS A 38 -33.77 11.28 -16.04
N ASP A 39 -33.49 11.29 -14.75
CA ASP A 39 -34.43 10.91 -13.70
C ASP A 39 -34.49 11.93 -12.58
N LYS A 40 -35.57 11.86 -11.80
CA LYS A 40 -35.75 12.70 -10.62
C LYS A 40 -34.97 12.12 -9.43
N PRO A 41 -34.53 12.96 -8.48
CA PRO A 41 -33.90 12.48 -7.24
C PRO A 41 -34.74 11.40 -6.55
N GLY A 42 -34.11 10.29 -6.18
CA GLY A 42 -34.76 9.17 -5.47
C GLY A 42 -35.73 8.33 -6.29
N GLN A 43 -35.97 8.64 -7.58
CA GLN A 43 -36.99 7.97 -8.40
C GLN A 43 -36.82 6.44 -8.46
N PHE A 44 -35.58 5.97 -8.55
CA PHE A 44 -35.24 4.55 -8.68
C PHE A 44 -34.53 3.98 -7.45
N TYR A 45 -34.74 4.59 -6.28
CA TYR A 45 -34.15 4.09 -5.05
C TYR A 45 -34.90 2.81 -4.56
N PRO A 46 -34.21 1.73 -4.15
CA PRO A 46 -32.75 1.52 -4.19
C PRO A 46 -32.25 1.14 -5.59
N PHE A 47 -31.00 1.50 -5.91
CA PHE A 47 -30.42 1.31 -7.25
C PHE A 47 -29.98 -0.13 -7.52
N ILE A 48 -29.74 -0.91 -6.47
CA ILE A 48 -29.48 -2.35 -6.55
C ILE A 48 -30.51 -3.13 -5.76
N ASN A 49 -30.98 -4.23 -6.34
CA ASN A 49 -31.83 -5.18 -5.67
C ASN A 49 -31.02 -6.43 -5.31
N TRP A 50 -30.81 -6.65 -4.01
CA TRP A 50 -30.04 -7.78 -3.49
C TRP A 50 -30.83 -9.09 -3.39
N ALA A 51 -32.16 -9.03 -3.55
CA ALA A 51 -33.03 -10.21 -3.41
C ALA A 51 -32.63 -11.35 -4.34
N PRO A 52 -32.35 -11.10 -5.63
CA PRO A 52 -32.04 -12.18 -6.55
C PRO A 52 -30.73 -12.92 -6.24
N LEU A 53 -29.72 -12.24 -5.65
CA LEU A 53 -28.51 -12.92 -5.16
C LEU A 53 -28.87 -13.93 -4.07
N GLN A 54 -29.76 -13.56 -3.14
CA GLN A 54 -30.21 -14.45 -2.06
C GLN A 54 -31.09 -15.58 -2.60
N LEU A 55 -32.04 -15.27 -3.49
CA LEU A 55 -32.92 -16.26 -4.12
C LEU A 55 -32.13 -17.26 -4.99
N SER A 56 -30.96 -16.87 -5.52
CA SER A 56 -30.09 -17.78 -6.28
C SER A 56 -29.47 -18.91 -5.45
N GLN A 57 -29.56 -18.82 -4.12
CA GLN A 57 -29.12 -19.84 -3.16
C GLN A 57 -30.20 -20.88 -2.85
N ILE A 58 -31.46 -20.61 -3.23
CA ILE A 58 -32.55 -21.59 -3.12
C ILE A 58 -32.35 -22.65 -4.22
N GLU A 59 -32.64 -23.91 -3.91
CA GLU A 59 -32.58 -25.03 -4.86
C GLU A 59 -33.73 -24.99 -5.89
N ASN A 60 -33.84 -23.90 -6.64
CA ASN A 60 -34.74 -23.76 -7.76
C ASN A 60 -33.97 -23.30 -9.02
N PRO A 61 -33.66 -24.24 -9.94
CA PRO A 61 -32.88 -23.94 -11.14
C PRO A 61 -33.50 -22.88 -12.05
N LEU A 62 -34.83 -22.77 -12.09
CA LEU A 62 -35.53 -21.82 -12.96
C LEU A 62 -35.37 -20.39 -12.44
N ILE A 63 -35.52 -20.17 -11.13
CA ILE A 63 -35.32 -18.87 -10.48
C ILE A 63 -33.89 -18.39 -10.72
N ARG A 64 -32.91 -19.27 -10.48
CA ARG A 64 -31.49 -18.96 -10.70
C ARG A 64 -31.20 -18.59 -12.16
N LYS A 65 -31.74 -19.36 -13.11
CA LYS A 65 -31.56 -19.10 -14.55
C LYS A 65 -32.15 -17.76 -14.97
N ASN A 66 -33.38 -17.45 -14.57
CA ASN A 66 -34.04 -16.20 -14.90
C ASN A 66 -33.27 -15.00 -14.35
N TYR A 67 -32.76 -15.10 -13.13
CA TYR A 67 -31.94 -14.04 -12.55
C TYR A 67 -30.65 -13.79 -13.33
N ILE A 68 -29.87 -14.84 -13.61
CA ILE A 68 -28.62 -14.72 -14.38
C ILE A 68 -28.91 -14.07 -15.74
N GLN A 69 -30.00 -14.47 -16.40
CA GLN A 69 -30.41 -13.90 -17.68
C GLN A 69 -30.76 -12.41 -17.56
N ASN A 70 -31.47 -12.00 -16.51
CA ASN A 70 -31.82 -10.60 -16.26
C ASN A 70 -30.59 -9.72 -16.00
N ILE A 71 -29.62 -10.20 -15.20
CA ILE A 71 -28.35 -9.47 -15.03
C ILE A 71 -27.62 -9.40 -16.35
N HIS A 72 -27.55 -10.50 -17.10
CA HIS A 72 -26.87 -10.53 -18.38
C HIS A 72 -27.42 -9.46 -19.34
N ILE A 73 -28.75 -9.36 -19.47
CA ILE A 73 -29.41 -8.32 -20.28
C ILE A 73 -29.05 -6.91 -19.78
N THR A 74 -29.06 -6.71 -18.46
CA THR A 74 -28.69 -5.43 -17.84
C THR A 74 -27.24 -5.06 -18.19
N LEU A 75 -26.30 -6.00 -18.04
CA LEU A 75 -24.88 -5.77 -18.33
C LEU A 75 -24.61 -5.58 -19.82
N GLN A 76 -25.33 -6.28 -20.70
CA GLN A 76 -25.24 -6.05 -22.15
C GLN A 76 -25.65 -4.63 -22.52
N ARG A 77 -26.76 -4.13 -21.94
CA ARG A 77 -27.19 -2.75 -22.17
C ARG A 77 -26.17 -1.75 -21.64
N ALA A 78 -25.67 -1.95 -20.43
CA ALA A 78 -24.65 -1.09 -19.85
C ALA A 78 -23.36 -1.09 -20.66
N GLN A 79 -22.96 -2.25 -21.20
CA GLN A 79 -21.77 -2.39 -22.04
C GLN A 79 -21.89 -1.59 -23.35
N MET A 80 -23.10 -1.45 -23.92
CA MET A 80 -23.32 -0.58 -25.08
C MET A 80 -23.03 0.88 -24.73
N ILE A 81 -23.50 1.36 -23.57
CA ILE A 81 -23.23 2.72 -23.08
C ILE A 81 -21.74 2.89 -22.80
N ALA A 82 -21.12 1.92 -22.13
CA ALA A 82 -19.71 1.95 -21.76
C ALA A 82 -18.76 2.05 -22.96
N ARG A 83 -19.12 1.45 -24.11
CA ARG A 83 -18.30 1.51 -25.34
C ARG A 83 -18.18 2.90 -25.94
N GLU A 84 -19.17 3.75 -25.71
CA GLU A 84 -19.18 5.14 -26.17
C GLU A 84 -18.60 6.10 -25.11
N ASN A 85 -18.34 5.60 -23.89
CA ASN A 85 -17.79 6.37 -22.80
C ASN A 85 -16.26 6.19 -22.68
N PRO A 86 -15.44 7.27 -22.67
CA PRO A 86 -13.98 7.16 -22.64
C PRO A 86 -13.40 6.57 -21.34
N PHE A 87 -14.20 6.45 -20.29
CA PHE A 87 -13.83 5.83 -19.01
C PHE A 87 -14.54 4.48 -18.80
N HIS A 88 -15.21 3.95 -19.83
CA HIS A 88 -15.97 2.70 -19.78
C HIS A 88 -17.09 2.68 -18.73
N VAL A 89 -17.65 3.86 -18.42
CA VAL A 89 -18.80 3.97 -17.51
C VAL A 89 -20.08 3.60 -18.25
N GLY A 90 -20.73 2.52 -17.81
CA GLY A 90 -21.90 1.92 -18.47
C GLY A 90 -23.26 2.49 -18.05
N ILE A 91 -23.35 3.77 -17.67
CA ILE A 91 -24.61 4.41 -17.27
C ILE A 91 -24.80 5.75 -17.98
N ASN A 92 -26.05 6.19 -18.12
CA ASN A 92 -26.35 7.57 -18.50
C ASN A 92 -26.25 8.48 -17.26
N PHE A 93 -25.41 9.51 -17.35
CA PHE A 93 -25.20 10.44 -16.23
C PHE A 93 -26.44 11.30 -15.98
N SER A 94 -27.00 11.10 -14.80
CA SER A 94 -28.22 11.70 -14.28
C SER A 94 -28.07 11.89 -12.76
N GLN A 95 -29.15 12.13 -12.01
CA GLN A 95 -29.02 12.33 -10.57
C GLN A 95 -28.53 11.05 -9.87
N ASN A 96 -27.69 11.18 -8.84
CA ASN A 96 -27.11 10.04 -8.09
C ASN A 96 -26.29 9.06 -8.95
N SER A 97 -25.65 9.52 -10.03
CA SER A 97 -24.90 8.67 -10.96
C SER A 97 -23.88 7.77 -10.29
N ASN A 98 -23.15 8.26 -9.29
CA ASN A 98 -22.15 7.43 -8.60
C ASN A 98 -22.79 6.24 -7.88
N SER A 99 -24.01 6.38 -7.34
CA SER A 99 -24.73 5.24 -6.74
C SER A 99 -25.11 4.20 -7.78
N LYS A 100 -25.55 4.65 -8.96
CA LYS A 100 -25.83 3.77 -10.11
C LYS A 100 -24.56 3.08 -10.62
N ILE A 101 -23.42 3.78 -10.64
CA ILE A 101 -22.11 3.22 -11.02
C ILE A 101 -21.72 2.09 -10.08
N VAL A 102 -21.82 2.31 -8.76
CA VAL A 102 -21.48 1.30 -7.76
C VAL A 102 -22.49 0.14 -7.80
N ALA A 103 -23.78 0.41 -8.00
CA ALA A 103 -24.81 -0.62 -8.21
C ALA A 103 -24.49 -1.50 -9.44
N LEU A 104 -24.16 -0.88 -10.58
CA LEU A 104 -23.77 -1.59 -11.80
C LEU A 104 -22.49 -2.42 -11.60
N HIS A 105 -21.49 -1.88 -10.90
CA HIS A 105 -20.28 -2.62 -10.55
C HIS A 105 -20.62 -3.88 -9.74
N ASN A 106 -21.52 -3.76 -8.76
CA ASN A 106 -21.97 -4.91 -7.98
C ASN A 106 -22.74 -5.94 -8.82
N LEU A 107 -23.52 -5.51 -9.82
CA LEU A 107 -24.14 -6.43 -10.78
C LEU A 107 -23.08 -7.18 -11.61
N CYS A 108 -21.99 -6.52 -12.04
CA CYS A 108 -20.86 -7.20 -12.70
C CYS A 108 -20.25 -8.27 -11.79
N LEU A 109 -20.00 -7.94 -10.52
CA LEU A 109 -19.44 -8.88 -9.54
C LEU A 109 -20.34 -10.10 -9.32
N ILE A 110 -21.64 -9.86 -9.14
CA ILE A 110 -22.62 -10.92 -8.89
C ILE A 110 -22.70 -11.84 -10.12
N TYR A 111 -22.81 -11.28 -11.32
CA TYR A 111 -22.85 -12.06 -12.56
C TYR A 111 -21.61 -12.93 -12.67
N LYS A 112 -20.41 -12.33 -12.57
CA LYS A 112 -19.14 -13.07 -12.65
C LYS A 112 -19.03 -14.14 -11.57
N GLY A 113 -19.48 -13.87 -10.35
CA GLY A 113 -19.48 -14.84 -9.27
C GLY A 113 -20.42 -16.03 -9.50
N LEU A 114 -21.57 -15.80 -10.15
CA LEU A 114 -22.57 -16.84 -10.42
C LEU A 114 -22.26 -17.69 -11.67
N THR A 115 -21.57 -17.12 -12.65
CA THR A 115 -21.36 -17.75 -13.97
C THR A 115 -19.90 -18.06 -14.29
N GLY A 116 -18.94 -17.38 -13.65
CA GLY A 116 -17.52 -17.40 -14.04
C GLY A 116 -17.21 -16.60 -15.31
N ASP A 117 -18.21 -15.95 -15.92
CA ASP A 117 -18.08 -15.21 -17.17
C ASP A 117 -17.39 -13.86 -16.94
N SER A 118 -16.34 -13.59 -17.72
CA SER A 118 -15.49 -12.40 -17.65
C SER A 118 -15.77 -11.35 -18.72
N THR A 119 -16.83 -11.53 -19.53
CA THR A 119 -17.18 -10.66 -20.67
C THR A 119 -17.25 -9.17 -20.31
N PHE A 120 -17.69 -8.83 -19.09
CA PHE A 120 -17.91 -7.45 -18.64
C PHE A 120 -16.76 -6.87 -17.80
N ASN A 121 -15.60 -7.54 -17.73
CA ASN A 121 -14.49 -7.12 -16.87
C ASN A 121 -13.96 -5.71 -17.20
N GLU A 122 -13.92 -5.31 -18.47
CA GLU A 122 -13.42 -3.98 -18.86
C GLU A 122 -14.34 -2.87 -18.31
N MET A 123 -15.66 -3.05 -18.43
CA MET A 123 -16.64 -2.17 -17.83
C MET A 123 -16.59 -2.21 -16.30
N GLU A 124 -16.46 -3.38 -15.67
CA GLU A 124 -16.28 -3.52 -14.21
C GLU A 124 -15.10 -2.67 -13.71
N GLU A 125 -13.93 -2.78 -14.35
CA GLU A 125 -12.75 -1.99 -13.96
C GLU A 125 -12.96 -0.50 -14.24
N GLY A 126 -13.59 -0.11 -15.35
CA GLY A 126 -13.92 1.29 -15.63
C GLY A 126 -14.82 1.93 -14.58
N LEU A 127 -15.86 1.20 -14.13
CA LEU A 127 -16.75 1.65 -13.05
C LEU A 127 -16.00 1.80 -11.72
N ASN A 128 -15.11 0.86 -11.38
CA ASN A 128 -14.26 0.96 -10.19
C ASN A 128 -13.32 2.17 -10.28
N ASP A 129 -12.60 2.27 -11.39
CA ASP A 129 -11.58 3.30 -11.62
C ASP A 129 -12.21 4.69 -11.56
N TRP A 130 -13.42 4.86 -12.09
CA TRP A 130 -14.19 6.11 -11.97
C TRP A 130 -14.38 6.55 -10.52
N ILE A 131 -14.79 5.62 -9.65
CA ILE A 131 -15.04 5.89 -8.23
C ILE A 131 -13.75 6.28 -7.51
N PHE A 132 -12.60 5.71 -7.88
CA PHE A 132 -11.31 5.95 -7.24
C PHE A 132 -10.40 6.97 -7.95
N GLY A 133 -10.97 7.81 -8.82
CA GLY A 133 -10.28 9.00 -9.34
C GLY A 133 -9.83 8.95 -10.79
N ARG A 134 -10.13 7.87 -11.53
CA ARG A 134 -9.97 7.84 -12.99
C ARG A 134 -11.21 8.41 -13.67
N ASN A 135 -11.37 9.71 -13.52
CA ASN A 135 -12.45 10.51 -14.13
C ASN A 135 -11.84 11.84 -14.60
N PRO A 136 -12.59 12.68 -15.37
CA PRO A 136 -12.06 13.93 -15.93
C PRO A 136 -11.42 14.87 -14.90
N TRP A 137 -11.81 14.76 -13.63
CA TRP A 137 -11.43 15.66 -12.56
C TRP A 137 -10.31 15.13 -11.67
N GLY A 138 -9.92 13.85 -11.80
CA GLY A 138 -8.94 13.22 -10.91
C GLY A 138 -9.41 13.06 -9.47
N ILE A 139 -10.73 13.05 -9.23
CA ILE A 139 -11.33 13.11 -7.90
C ILE A 139 -11.83 11.74 -7.44
N CYS A 140 -11.45 11.32 -6.24
CA CYS A 140 -12.06 10.16 -5.59
C CYS A 140 -13.49 10.49 -5.16
N MET A 141 -14.45 9.71 -5.66
CA MET A 141 -15.88 9.87 -5.38
C MET A 141 -16.28 9.22 -4.04
N ALA A 142 -15.49 8.27 -3.56
CA ALA A 142 -15.58 7.76 -2.19
C ALA A 142 -14.97 8.78 -1.23
N LYS A 143 -15.81 9.38 -0.38
CA LYS A 143 -15.44 10.39 0.61
C LYS A 143 -15.35 9.80 2.03
N GLY A 144 -14.60 10.51 2.86
CA GLY A 144 -14.42 10.25 4.28
C GLY A 144 -13.08 10.79 4.72
N GLY A 145 -13.07 11.73 5.67
CA GLY A 145 -11.93 12.60 6.05
C GLY A 145 -10.53 11.95 6.05
N ASN A 146 -9.94 11.74 7.23
CA ASN A 146 -8.65 11.03 7.33
C ASN A 146 -8.82 9.49 7.27
N SER A 147 -10.02 9.00 6.95
CA SER A 147 -10.38 7.58 6.91
C SER A 147 -11.58 7.40 5.98
N LEU A 148 -11.57 6.37 5.13
CA LEU A 148 -12.71 5.97 4.30
C LEU A 148 -13.94 5.68 5.20
N THR A 149 -14.85 6.64 5.35
CA THR A 149 -16.09 6.48 6.12
C THR A 149 -17.17 5.76 5.31
N GLY A 150 -16.93 5.48 4.03
CA GLY A 150 -17.89 4.84 3.12
C GLY A 150 -18.91 5.81 2.52
N GLU A 151 -18.74 7.10 2.71
CA GLU A 151 -19.60 8.11 2.10
C GLU A 151 -19.35 8.17 0.58
N LEU A 152 -20.41 8.29 -0.21
CA LEU A 152 -20.32 8.36 -1.67
C LEU A 152 -20.89 9.71 -2.11
N SER A 153 -20.12 10.48 -2.88
CA SER A 153 -20.63 11.72 -3.48
C SER A 153 -21.81 11.44 -4.42
N ASN A 154 -22.81 12.32 -4.46
CA ASN A 154 -23.99 12.15 -5.33
C ASN A 154 -23.62 12.20 -6.84
N GLY A 155 -22.40 12.64 -7.14
CA GLY A 155 -21.68 12.28 -8.35
C GLY A 155 -21.90 13.20 -9.54
N ALA A 156 -21.47 12.74 -10.70
CA ALA A 156 -21.55 13.51 -11.93
C ALA A 156 -22.95 13.47 -12.56
N ILE A 157 -23.33 14.54 -13.25
CA ILE A 157 -24.61 14.65 -13.98
C ILE A 157 -24.33 15.11 -15.41
N SER A 158 -25.08 14.64 -16.41
CA SER A 158 -24.94 15.19 -17.77
C SER A 158 -25.45 16.63 -17.82
N LYS A 159 -24.90 17.42 -18.75
CA LYS A 159 -25.34 18.80 -18.97
C LYS A 159 -26.83 18.88 -19.27
N TYR A 160 -27.30 18.00 -20.16
CA TYR A 160 -28.70 17.90 -20.55
C TYR A 160 -29.60 17.67 -19.33
N CYS A 161 -29.28 16.70 -18.46
CA CYS A 161 -30.12 16.45 -17.27
C CYS A 161 -30.08 17.59 -16.26
N LEU A 162 -28.97 18.32 -16.16
CA LEU A 162 -28.85 19.47 -15.28
C LEU A 162 -29.69 20.65 -15.78
N GLU A 163 -29.66 20.94 -17.08
CA GLU A 163 -30.47 21.99 -17.73
C GLU A 163 -31.97 21.72 -17.58
N GLN A 164 -32.40 20.46 -17.71
CA GLN A 164 -33.81 20.06 -17.48
C GLN A 164 -34.29 20.32 -16.05
N GLN A 165 -33.37 20.53 -15.09
CA GLN A 165 -33.70 20.85 -13.70
C GLN A 165 -33.73 22.35 -13.43
N GLY A 166 -33.54 23.20 -14.45
CA GLY A 166 -33.52 24.65 -14.30
C GLY A 166 -32.27 25.18 -13.58
N ASN A 167 -31.22 24.36 -13.48
CA ASN A 167 -29.95 24.73 -12.86
C ASN A 167 -28.99 25.24 -13.94
N GLU A 168 -28.62 26.52 -13.86
CA GLU A 168 -27.48 27.06 -14.60
C GLU A 168 -26.20 26.83 -13.79
N ILE A 169 -25.16 26.30 -14.44
CA ILE A 169 -23.84 26.19 -13.79
C ILE A 169 -23.23 27.58 -13.78
N PRO A 170 -22.85 28.16 -12.63
CA PRO A 170 -21.85 29.21 -12.64
C PRO A 170 -20.51 28.54 -13.01
N LEU A 171 -20.21 28.48 -14.31
CA LEU A 171 -18.94 27.96 -14.82
C LEU A 171 -17.75 28.81 -14.36
N SER A 172 -18.01 30.05 -13.93
CA SER A 172 -17.01 31.09 -13.71
C SER A 172 -16.17 31.00 -12.42
N ASP A 173 -16.41 30.02 -11.53
CA ASP A 173 -15.65 29.90 -10.26
C ASP A 173 -15.24 28.45 -9.91
N ASN A 174 -15.27 27.53 -10.88
CA ASN A 174 -14.98 26.12 -10.63
C ASN A 174 -13.55 25.75 -11.09
N GLN A 175 -12.69 25.29 -10.17
CA GLN A 175 -11.36 24.74 -10.49
C GLN A 175 -11.38 23.59 -11.53
N PHE A 176 -12.57 23.00 -11.75
CA PHE A 176 -12.82 21.93 -12.71
C PHE A 176 -13.36 22.40 -14.06
N GLU A 177 -13.54 23.70 -14.30
CA GLU A 177 -14.20 24.27 -15.50
C GLU A 177 -13.65 23.67 -16.81
N ARG A 178 -12.32 23.66 -16.98
CA ARG A 178 -11.65 23.15 -18.18
C ARG A 178 -11.82 21.63 -18.42
N PHE A 179 -12.37 20.90 -17.43
CA PHE A 179 -12.55 19.46 -17.46
C PHE A 179 -14.03 19.05 -17.51
N GLN A 180 -14.96 20.01 -17.56
CA GLN A 180 -16.38 19.71 -17.72
C GLN A 180 -16.67 19.21 -19.14
N THR A 181 -17.63 18.30 -19.26
CA THR A 181 -18.04 17.73 -20.54
C THR A 181 -19.57 17.74 -20.66
N ASP A 182 -20.09 17.70 -21.88
CA ASP A 182 -21.56 17.66 -22.07
C ASP A 182 -22.20 16.38 -21.48
N TRP A 183 -21.46 15.28 -21.45
CA TRP A 183 -21.95 13.99 -20.95
C TRP A 183 -21.74 13.80 -19.44
N ALA A 184 -20.85 14.56 -18.80
CA ALA A 184 -20.65 14.53 -17.35
C ALA A 184 -20.08 15.84 -16.81
N ILE A 185 -20.73 16.36 -15.76
CA ILE A 185 -20.43 17.59 -15.06
C ILE A 185 -20.33 17.31 -13.57
N TYR A 186 -19.32 17.90 -12.92
CA TYR A 186 -19.07 17.78 -11.49
C TYR A 186 -18.64 19.13 -10.89
N ASN A 187 -19.24 19.55 -9.78
CA ASN A 187 -18.74 20.68 -8.99
C ASN A 187 -18.94 20.38 -7.49
N ASN A 188 -18.17 21.07 -6.65
CA ASN A 188 -18.24 20.87 -5.21
C ASN A 188 -19.57 21.39 -4.61
N SER A 189 -20.31 22.26 -5.31
CA SER A 189 -21.64 22.74 -4.88
C SER A 189 -22.77 21.74 -5.13
N ILE A 190 -22.68 20.90 -6.17
CA ILE A 190 -23.53 19.73 -6.42
C ILE A 190 -23.36 18.75 -5.27
N ASP A 191 -22.17 18.68 -4.68
CA ASP A 191 -21.96 17.95 -3.43
C ASP A 191 -22.50 18.71 -2.20
N ASN A 192 -22.39 20.03 -2.12
CA ASN A 192 -22.87 20.80 -0.94
C ASN A 192 -24.40 20.89 -0.85
N ASP A 193 -25.14 21.03 -1.96
CA ASP A 193 -26.61 20.95 -1.97
C ASP A 193 -27.08 19.50 -1.69
N ALA A 194 -26.20 18.52 -1.94
CA ALA A 194 -26.40 17.09 -1.75
C ALA A 194 -25.96 16.54 -0.38
N ILE A 195 -25.23 17.30 0.45
CA ILE A 195 -24.94 16.93 1.85
C ILE A 195 -26.27 16.62 2.61
N ASN A 196 -27.41 17.11 2.12
CA ASN A 196 -28.73 16.84 2.67
C ASN A 196 -29.48 15.62 2.10
N GLN A 197 -28.94 14.87 1.14
CA GLN A 197 -29.53 13.60 0.70
C GLN A 197 -28.62 12.44 1.12
N ASN A 198 -28.69 12.06 2.40
CA ASN A 198 -28.18 10.78 2.87
C ASN A 198 -28.58 9.67 1.89
N ASN A 199 -27.61 9.06 1.19
CA ASN A 199 -27.84 7.98 0.23
C ASN A 199 -27.25 6.66 0.75
N PRO A 200 -27.90 6.03 1.74
CA PRO A 200 -27.37 4.85 2.42
C PRO A 200 -27.24 3.64 1.48
N ASP A 201 -28.03 3.54 0.41
CA ASP A 201 -27.91 2.47 -0.59
C ASP A 201 -26.61 2.56 -1.39
N GLY A 202 -26.24 3.76 -1.86
CA GLY A 202 -24.97 4.00 -2.54
C GLY A 202 -23.77 3.68 -1.65
N THR A 203 -23.80 4.13 -0.40
CA THR A 203 -22.78 3.82 0.62
C THR A 203 -22.70 2.31 0.94
N ALA A 204 -23.83 1.65 1.16
CA ALA A 204 -23.84 0.20 1.41
C ALA A 204 -23.28 -0.59 0.22
N SER A 205 -23.65 -0.18 -0.99
CA SER A 205 -23.13 -0.76 -2.24
C SER A 205 -21.63 -0.52 -2.39
N LEU A 206 -21.11 0.62 -1.95
CA LEU A 206 -19.67 0.93 -1.98
C LEU A 206 -18.91 0.04 -0.99
N VAL A 207 -19.46 -0.20 0.20
CA VAL A 207 -18.88 -1.13 1.17
C VAL A 207 -18.76 -2.54 0.58
N HIS A 208 -19.79 -3.01 -0.15
CA HIS A 208 -19.72 -4.31 -0.83
C HIS A 208 -18.62 -4.32 -1.91
N LEU A 209 -18.50 -3.26 -2.72
CA LEU A 209 -17.41 -3.10 -3.69
C LEU A 209 -16.05 -3.24 -2.98
N LEU A 210 -15.82 -2.46 -1.93
CA LEU A 210 -14.57 -2.46 -1.16
C LEU A 210 -14.26 -3.84 -0.58
N ALA A 211 -15.25 -4.49 0.04
CA ALA A 211 -15.11 -5.82 0.61
C ALA A 211 -14.75 -6.87 -0.46
N SER A 212 -15.40 -6.81 -1.63
CA SER A 212 -15.12 -7.73 -2.73
C SER A 212 -13.69 -7.60 -3.27
N ARG A 213 -13.15 -6.37 -3.28
CA ARG A 213 -11.76 -6.09 -3.65
C ARG A 213 -10.79 -6.54 -2.56
N GLN A 214 -11.14 -6.32 -1.29
CA GLN A 214 -10.34 -6.77 -0.15
C GLN A 214 -10.12 -8.29 -0.16
N VAL A 215 -11.15 -9.08 -0.50
CA VAL A 215 -11.04 -10.55 -0.61
C VAL A 215 -9.97 -10.97 -1.63
N LYS A 216 -9.75 -10.18 -2.69
CA LYS A 216 -8.73 -10.43 -3.72
C LYS A 216 -7.34 -9.90 -3.34
N GLY A 217 -7.20 -9.11 -2.27
CA GLY A 217 -5.92 -8.56 -1.83
C GLY A 217 -5.02 -9.61 -1.18
N LYS A 218 -3.69 -9.41 -1.25
CA LYS A 218 -2.74 -10.30 -0.56
C LYS A 218 -2.83 -10.09 0.96
N LYS A 219 -3.16 -11.15 1.71
CA LYS A 219 -3.23 -11.16 3.20
C LYS A 219 -2.04 -10.47 3.88
N GLN A 220 -0.83 -10.66 3.37
CA GLN A 220 0.41 -10.04 3.88
C GLN A 220 0.39 -8.51 3.91
N ILE A 221 -0.37 -7.86 3.02
CA ILE A 221 -0.49 -6.39 2.97
C ILE A 221 -1.43 -5.88 4.07
N PHE A 222 -2.42 -6.68 4.49
CA PHE A 222 -3.42 -6.25 5.48
C PHE A 222 -2.93 -6.34 6.94
N PHE A 223 -1.87 -7.12 7.20
CA PHE A 223 -1.24 -7.25 8.51
C PHE A 223 0.19 -6.70 8.52
N ASP A 224 0.50 -5.84 7.55
CA ASP A 224 1.74 -5.10 7.52
C ASP A 224 1.64 -3.91 8.49
N HIS A 225 2.11 -4.13 9.72
CA HIS A 225 2.17 -3.09 10.75
C HIS A 225 3.44 -2.23 10.65
N ASN A 226 4.21 -2.33 9.57
CA ASN A 226 5.38 -1.48 9.37
C ASN A 226 4.94 -0.04 9.07
N THR A 227 5.73 0.93 9.53
CA THR A 227 5.62 2.33 9.12
C THR A 227 6.56 2.58 7.95
N TYR A 228 6.10 3.39 7.00
CA TYR A 228 6.82 3.72 5.78
C TYR A 228 7.11 5.21 5.70
N ASP A 229 8.30 5.56 5.20
CA ASP A 229 8.71 6.90 4.83
C ASP A 229 9.12 6.88 3.35
N ARG A 230 8.43 7.66 2.51
CA ARG A 230 8.65 7.67 1.04
C ARG A 230 8.78 6.26 0.42
N GLY A 231 8.01 5.29 0.93
CA GLY A 231 8.00 3.89 0.49
C GLY A 231 9.11 2.98 1.04
N GLY A 232 10.05 3.50 1.85
CA GLY A 232 11.00 2.71 2.63
C GLY A 232 10.48 2.41 4.03
N ILE A 233 10.79 1.23 4.56
CA ILE A 233 10.38 0.84 5.91
C ILE A 233 11.21 1.65 6.93
N SER A 234 10.53 2.45 7.73
CA SER A 234 11.12 3.35 8.72
C SER A 234 10.93 2.86 10.16
N ARG A 235 9.95 2.00 10.40
CA ARG A 235 9.72 1.33 11.68
C ARG A 235 8.99 0.02 11.41
N PHE A 236 9.29 -1.02 12.16
CA PHE A 236 8.54 -2.27 12.11
C PHE A 236 7.29 -2.20 13.00
N ASN A 237 6.61 -3.33 13.18
CA ASN A 237 5.42 -3.44 14.01
C ASN A 237 5.63 -2.75 15.39
N PRO A 238 4.97 -1.60 15.66
CA PRO A 238 5.14 -0.81 16.87
C PRO A 238 4.49 -1.46 18.11
N GLU A 239 3.72 -2.53 17.94
CA GLU A 239 3.11 -3.30 19.02
C GLU A 239 4.11 -4.33 19.61
N LYS A 240 5.21 -4.61 18.91
CA LYS A 240 6.22 -5.58 19.35
C LYS A 240 7.42 -4.88 19.97
N LYS A 241 7.86 -5.36 21.14
CA LYS A 241 9.05 -4.87 21.84
C LYS A 241 10.35 -5.41 21.21
N GLN A 242 10.48 -5.15 19.92
CA GLN A 242 11.54 -5.65 19.04
C GLN A 242 12.32 -4.49 18.44
N ILE A 243 13.63 -4.68 18.26
CA ILE A 243 14.53 -3.72 17.60
C ILE A 243 15.31 -4.48 16.53
N ALA A 244 15.50 -3.88 15.35
CA ALA A 244 16.59 -4.34 14.47
C ALA A 244 17.76 -3.36 14.53
N LEU A 245 18.95 -3.93 14.56
CA LEU A 245 20.21 -3.20 14.59
C LEU A 245 20.87 -3.28 13.23
N ILE A 246 21.13 -2.13 12.62
CA ILE A 246 21.72 -2.05 11.28
C ILE A 246 23.00 -1.20 11.27
N PHE A 247 23.93 -1.54 10.39
CA PHE A 247 25.20 -0.83 10.22
C PHE A 247 25.44 -0.49 8.75
N SER A 248 25.72 0.77 8.44
CA SER A 248 26.15 1.20 7.10
C SER A 248 27.68 1.29 7.01
N GLY A 249 28.28 0.85 5.91
CA GLY A 249 29.73 0.88 5.73
C GLY A 249 30.19 1.15 4.29
N HIS A 250 31.17 2.05 4.16
CA HIS A 250 31.76 2.44 2.87
C HIS A 250 33.30 2.59 2.92
N GLN A 251 33.79 3.57 3.68
CA GLN A 251 35.20 3.94 3.68
C GLN A 251 35.99 3.31 4.84
N TYR A 252 35.46 3.41 6.06
CA TYR A 252 36.16 3.08 7.30
C TYR A 252 35.74 1.71 7.86
N THR A 253 36.65 1.09 8.62
CA THR A 253 36.51 -0.28 9.18
C THR A 253 37.01 -0.38 10.62
N ASP A 254 37.34 0.76 11.22
CA ASP A 254 37.86 0.91 12.59
C ASP A 254 36.89 0.38 13.65
N GLY A 255 35.58 0.37 13.38
CA GLY A 255 34.57 -0.18 14.27
C GLY A 255 34.51 -1.71 14.33
N TYR A 256 35.06 -2.43 13.34
CA TYR A 256 34.82 -3.88 13.17
C TYR A 256 35.00 -4.70 14.45
N ARG A 257 36.18 -4.59 15.10
CA ARG A 257 36.50 -5.40 16.30
C ARG A 257 35.55 -5.10 17.46
N LYS A 258 35.22 -3.83 17.67
CA LYS A 258 34.37 -3.37 18.78
C LYS A 258 32.90 -3.73 18.54
N ILE A 259 32.41 -3.53 17.31
CA ILE A 259 31.05 -3.92 16.91
C ILE A 259 30.88 -5.42 17.05
N LYS A 260 31.76 -6.22 16.45
CA LYS A 260 31.69 -7.69 16.54
C LYS A 260 31.70 -8.15 18.00
N SER A 261 32.63 -7.65 18.81
CA SER A 261 32.71 -7.99 20.24
C SER A 261 31.44 -7.62 21.01
N ALA A 262 30.82 -6.48 20.72
CA ALA A 262 29.57 -6.06 21.34
C ALA A 262 28.41 -6.99 20.96
N LEU A 263 28.28 -7.35 19.68
CA LEU A 263 27.25 -8.26 19.16
C LEU A 263 27.41 -9.68 19.74
N ASP A 264 28.65 -10.21 19.76
CA ASP A 264 28.95 -11.52 20.32
C ASP A 264 28.62 -11.58 21.82
N LYS A 265 29.03 -10.56 22.58
CA LYS A 265 28.79 -10.48 24.03
C LYS A 265 27.30 -10.45 24.36
N GLN A 266 26.51 -9.73 23.57
CA GLN A 266 25.06 -9.60 23.78
C GLN A 266 24.23 -10.66 23.02
N LYS A 267 24.89 -11.53 22.25
CA LYS A 267 24.29 -12.57 21.39
C LYS A 267 23.27 -12.00 20.40
N ILE A 268 23.57 -10.83 19.83
CA ILE A 268 22.69 -10.11 18.91
C ILE A 268 23.11 -10.38 17.46
N LYS A 269 22.13 -10.61 16.58
CA LYS A 269 22.35 -10.55 15.13
C LYS A 269 21.97 -9.17 14.62
N ALA A 270 22.82 -8.62 13.75
CA ALA A 270 22.62 -7.34 13.10
C ALA A 270 22.61 -7.49 11.58
N ALA A 271 22.24 -6.41 10.89
CA ALA A 271 22.35 -6.28 9.45
C ALA A 271 23.44 -5.27 9.07
N PHE A 272 24.23 -5.60 8.05
CA PHE A 272 25.31 -4.76 7.54
C PHE A 272 25.02 -4.40 6.09
N PHE A 273 25.03 -3.12 5.77
CA PHE A 273 24.79 -2.59 4.44
C PHE A 273 26.08 -1.98 3.91
N PHE A 274 26.66 -2.62 2.89
CA PHE A 274 27.97 -2.26 2.36
C PHE A 274 27.90 -1.81 0.92
N SER A 275 28.65 -0.75 0.62
CA SER A 275 28.81 -0.32 -0.77
C SER A 275 29.64 -1.32 -1.58
N GLY A 276 29.52 -1.27 -2.90
CA GLY A 276 30.36 -2.05 -3.80
C GLY A 276 31.86 -1.77 -3.62
N ASP A 277 32.23 -0.50 -3.42
CA ASP A 277 33.60 -0.09 -3.10
C ASP A 277 34.11 -0.65 -1.78
N PHE A 278 33.25 -0.78 -0.76
CA PHE A 278 33.62 -1.43 0.49
C PHE A 278 33.91 -2.92 0.26
N LEU A 279 33.02 -3.61 -0.46
CA LEU A 279 33.10 -5.05 -0.71
C LEU A 279 34.28 -5.44 -1.63
N SER A 280 34.67 -4.53 -2.53
CA SER A 280 35.75 -4.78 -3.50
C SER A 280 37.15 -4.72 -2.89
N LYS A 281 37.32 -4.08 -1.73
CA LYS A 281 38.61 -3.97 -1.03
C LYS A 281 39.06 -5.33 -0.49
N THR A 282 40.23 -5.81 -0.90
CA THR A 282 40.79 -7.10 -0.47
C THR A 282 40.87 -7.22 1.06
N LYS A 283 41.25 -6.15 1.77
CA LYS A 283 41.33 -6.11 3.24
C LYS A 283 39.97 -6.34 3.93
N ASN A 284 38.86 -6.06 3.25
CA ASN A 284 37.50 -6.20 3.80
C ASN A 284 36.91 -7.59 3.56
N ARG A 285 37.48 -8.41 2.67
CA ARG A 285 36.94 -9.75 2.35
C ARG A 285 36.82 -10.64 3.58
N GLN A 286 37.85 -10.65 4.43
CA GLN A 286 37.83 -11.46 5.66
C GLN A 286 36.81 -10.92 6.67
N ILE A 287 36.62 -9.60 6.74
CA ILE A 287 35.62 -8.98 7.60
C ILE A 287 34.21 -9.45 7.19
N VAL A 288 33.88 -9.30 5.90
CA VAL A 288 32.58 -9.69 5.35
C VAL A 288 32.33 -11.19 5.54
N LYS A 289 33.34 -12.02 5.25
CA LYS A 289 33.26 -13.47 5.45
C LYS A 289 32.95 -13.83 6.91
N ASN A 290 33.65 -13.24 7.87
CA ASN A 290 33.41 -13.49 9.28
C ASN A 290 32.00 -13.09 9.70
N LEU A 291 31.51 -11.92 9.24
CA LEU A 291 30.15 -11.48 9.55
C LEU A 291 29.07 -12.45 9.01
N LEU A 292 29.30 -13.04 7.82
CA LEU A 292 28.42 -14.08 7.27
C LEU A 292 28.48 -15.38 8.07
N GLU A 293 29.67 -15.82 8.45
CA GLU A 293 29.87 -17.03 9.27
C GLU A 293 29.25 -16.86 10.66
N ASP A 294 29.26 -15.64 11.21
CA ASP A 294 28.55 -15.26 12.43
C ASP A 294 27.03 -15.16 12.23
N GLY A 295 26.49 -15.36 11.01
CA GLY A 295 25.06 -15.36 10.73
C GLY A 295 24.41 -13.97 10.71
N HIS A 296 25.20 -12.92 10.48
CA HIS A 296 24.67 -11.57 10.26
C HIS A 296 24.12 -11.41 8.83
N TYR A 297 23.15 -10.51 8.67
CA TYR A 297 22.67 -10.14 7.34
C TYR A 297 23.68 -9.21 6.66
N ILE A 298 23.93 -9.40 5.36
CA ILE A 298 24.72 -8.48 4.55
C ILE A 298 23.94 -8.08 3.31
N GLY A 299 23.76 -6.78 3.10
CA GLY A 299 23.01 -6.22 1.98
C GLY A 299 23.69 -5.02 1.32
N PRO A 300 23.06 -4.49 0.25
CA PRO A 300 23.60 -3.40 -0.54
C PRO A 300 23.41 -2.01 0.09
N ALA A 301 24.32 -1.09 -0.25
CA ALA A 301 24.27 0.34 0.05
C ALA A 301 24.85 1.18 -1.12
N THR A 302 24.35 0.93 -2.34
CA THR A 302 24.83 1.45 -3.64
C THR A 302 26.26 1.03 -3.96
N ASN A 303 26.70 1.12 -5.22
CA ASN A 303 28.07 0.71 -5.57
C ASN A 303 29.09 1.70 -4.99
N HIS A 304 28.83 2.98 -5.18
CA HIS A 304 29.72 4.08 -4.81
C HIS A 304 29.32 4.89 -3.57
N PHE A 305 28.25 4.48 -2.87
CA PHE A 305 27.75 5.15 -1.65
C PHE A 305 27.31 6.61 -1.86
N GLU A 306 26.93 6.96 -3.09
CA GLU A 306 26.42 8.29 -3.44
C GLU A 306 24.96 8.48 -2.94
N PRO A 307 24.60 9.69 -2.46
CA PRO A 307 23.23 10.01 -2.08
C PRO A 307 22.28 10.00 -3.30
N LEU A 308 21.09 9.44 -3.14
CA LEU A 308 20.12 9.28 -4.23
C LEU A 308 19.14 10.46 -4.35
N ALA A 309 19.04 11.27 -3.30
CA ALA A 309 18.24 12.50 -3.24
C ALA A 309 19.09 13.68 -2.73
N GLN A 310 18.59 14.91 -2.88
CA GLN A 310 19.26 16.11 -2.37
C GLN A 310 19.00 16.28 -0.86
N TRP A 311 19.95 16.91 -0.16
CA TRP A 311 19.83 17.19 1.27
C TRP A 311 18.75 18.24 1.53
N GLU A 312 18.74 19.28 0.70
CA GLU A 312 17.88 20.46 0.82
C GLU A 312 16.47 20.19 0.29
N ASN A 313 16.35 19.27 -0.67
CA ASN A 313 15.08 18.86 -1.25
C ASN A 313 15.06 17.34 -1.56
N PRO A 314 14.68 16.51 -0.58
CA PRO A 314 14.65 15.06 -0.74
C PRO A 314 13.66 14.57 -1.81
N ASP A 315 12.72 15.39 -2.28
CA ASP A 315 11.80 15.00 -3.35
C ASP A 315 12.49 14.97 -4.72
N PHE A 316 13.65 15.62 -4.85
CA PHE A 316 14.42 15.64 -6.09
C PHE A 316 15.40 14.46 -6.19
N VAL A 317 15.15 13.55 -7.15
CA VAL A 317 16.06 12.43 -7.43
C VAL A 317 17.35 12.94 -8.07
N ARG A 318 18.50 12.53 -7.55
CA ARG A 318 19.83 12.87 -8.10
C ARG A 318 20.25 12.01 -9.28
N THR A 319 19.44 11.03 -9.67
CA THR A 319 19.78 10.01 -10.65
C THR A 319 18.56 9.59 -11.47
N ARG A 320 18.80 8.97 -12.63
CA ARG A 320 17.76 8.36 -13.46
C ARG A 320 17.63 6.87 -13.11
N LYS A 321 16.43 6.31 -13.27
CA LYS A 321 16.12 4.90 -13.00
C LYS A 321 17.18 3.92 -13.51
N ASN A 322 17.57 4.02 -14.78
CA ASN A 322 18.54 3.09 -15.37
C ASN A 322 19.93 3.19 -14.74
N ALA A 323 20.38 4.40 -14.39
CA ALA A 323 21.66 4.61 -13.74
C ALA A 323 21.65 4.05 -12.32
N PHE A 324 20.59 4.30 -11.55
CA PHE A 324 20.42 3.71 -10.22
C PHE A 324 20.36 2.18 -10.25
N LEU A 325 19.58 1.59 -11.16
CA LEU A 325 19.47 0.14 -11.25
C LEU A 325 20.77 -0.53 -11.73
N LEU A 326 21.57 0.17 -12.53
CA LEU A 326 22.91 -0.29 -12.90
C LEU A 326 23.86 -0.28 -11.69
N ASP A 327 23.91 0.83 -10.94
CA ASP A 327 24.70 0.92 -9.70
C ASP A 327 24.30 -0.18 -8.70
N LEU A 328 22.99 -0.36 -8.47
CA LEU A 328 22.49 -1.41 -7.58
C LEU A 328 22.90 -2.81 -8.06
N LYS A 329 22.86 -3.06 -9.38
CA LYS A 329 23.29 -4.33 -9.98
C LYS A 329 24.79 -4.58 -9.77
N GLU A 330 25.63 -3.56 -9.88
CA GLU A 330 27.07 -3.65 -9.62
C GLU A 330 27.36 -3.94 -8.15
N ASN A 331 26.63 -3.31 -7.23
CA ASN A 331 26.74 -3.61 -5.81
C ASN A 331 26.36 -5.07 -5.50
N TYR A 332 25.29 -5.60 -6.11
CA TYR A 332 24.94 -7.03 -6.01
C TYR A 332 26.00 -7.95 -6.63
N ALA A 333 26.68 -7.54 -7.70
CA ALA A 333 27.80 -8.30 -8.24
C ALA A 333 28.97 -8.39 -7.25
N ALA A 334 29.23 -7.34 -6.47
CA ALA A 334 30.22 -7.34 -5.40
C ALA A 334 29.78 -8.22 -4.20
N LEU A 335 28.50 -8.20 -3.83
CA LEU A 335 27.92 -9.09 -2.81
C LEU A 335 28.05 -10.57 -3.21
N LYS A 336 27.77 -10.89 -4.47
CA LYS A 336 27.89 -12.25 -5.00
C LYS A 336 29.32 -12.79 -4.89
N LYS A 337 30.33 -11.96 -5.18
CA LYS A 337 31.75 -12.32 -4.97
C LYS A 337 32.08 -12.63 -3.50
N SER A 338 31.28 -12.11 -2.57
CA SER A 338 31.40 -12.35 -1.13
C SER A 338 30.51 -13.50 -0.64
N GLY A 339 29.78 -14.18 -1.54
CA GLY A 339 28.94 -15.33 -1.22
C GLY A 339 27.47 -15.02 -0.91
N VAL A 340 27.00 -13.80 -1.20
CA VAL A 340 25.61 -13.39 -0.95
C VAL A 340 24.88 -13.23 -2.28
N GLU A 341 23.86 -14.06 -2.50
CA GLU A 341 22.98 -13.94 -3.68
C GLU A 341 21.87 -12.90 -3.44
N LYS A 342 21.36 -12.28 -4.51
CA LYS A 342 20.35 -11.22 -4.43
C LYS A 342 19.11 -11.63 -3.61
N GLN A 343 18.65 -12.87 -3.76
CA GLN A 343 17.48 -13.42 -3.07
C GLN A 343 17.70 -13.53 -1.55
N GLN A 344 18.96 -13.60 -1.10
CA GLN A 344 19.32 -13.64 0.32
C GLN A 344 19.43 -12.24 0.93
N ALA A 345 19.50 -11.21 0.09
CA ALA A 345 19.66 -9.83 0.50
C ALA A 345 18.62 -8.89 -0.14
N PRO A 346 17.31 -9.08 0.10
CA PRO A 346 16.24 -8.28 -0.51
C PRO A 346 16.07 -6.90 0.12
N PHE A 347 16.80 -6.55 1.17
CA PHE A 347 16.73 -5.25 1.85
C PHE A 347 17.91 -4.37 1.43
N PHE A 348 17.64 -3.07 1.23
CA PHE A 348 18.60 -2.06 0.82
C PHE A 348 18.55 -0.86 1.77
N ASN A 349 19.70 -0.37 2.23
CA ASN A 349 19.81 0.85 3.03
C ASN A 349 20.49 1.95 2.20
N PRO A 350 19.79 3.06 1.88
CA PRO A 350 20.35 4.10 1.04
C PRO A 350 21.41 4.92 1.79
N PRO A 351 22.49 5.34 1.11
CA PRO A 351 23.49 6.21 1.70
C PRO A 351 22.86 7.47 2.29
N PHE A 352 23.27 7.81 3.52
CA PHE A 352 22.79 8.98 4.26
C PHE A 352 21.27 9.04 4.48
N GLU A 353 20.55 7.94 4.24
CA GLU A 353 19.08 7.89 4.22
C GLU A 353 18.44 8.85 3.20
N LEU A 354 19.18 9.25 2.16
CA LEU A 354 18.70 10.17 1.13
C LEU A 354 18.12 9.41 -0.06
N TYR A 355 16.79 9.30 -0.08
CA TYR A 355 15.99 8.67 -1.13
C TYR A 355 14.57 9.27 -1.18
N ASN A 356 13.82 8.95 -2.23
CA ASN A 356 12.41 9.34 -2.37
C ASN A 356 11.52 8.17 -2.85
N ASP A 357 10.25 8.47 -3.10
CA ASP A 357 9.22 7.52 -3.53
C ASP A 357 9.57 6.83 -4.87
N SER A 358 10.21 7.55 -5.79
CA SER A 358 10.69 7.01 -7.05
C SER A 358 11.76 5.93 -6.85
N ILE A 359 12.74 6.18 -5.97
CA ILE A 359 13.75 5.18 -5.60
C ILE A 359 13.10 3.94 -4.98
N SER A 360 12.19 4.14 -4.01
CA SER A 360 11.46 3.04 -3.37
C SER A 360 10.65 2.21 -4.37
N LYS A 361 9.97 2.89 -5.32
CA LYS A 361 9.24 2.23 -6.40
C LYS A 361 10.17 1.40 -7.29
N TRP A 362 11.29 1.95 -7.73
CA TRP A 362 12.23 1.24 -8.60
C TRP A 362 12.88 0.04 -7.90
N CYS A 363 13.18 0.16 -6.60
CA CYS A 363 13.61 -0.99 -5.78
C CYS A 363 12.56 -2.09 -5.76
N LYS A 364 11.29 -1.74 -5.51
CA LYS A 364 10.18 -2.69 -5.41
C LYS A 364 9.95 -3.44 -6.72
N GLU A 365 10.06 -2.76 -7.86
CA GLU A 365 9.98 -3.38 -9.21
C GLU A 365 11.02 -4.49 -9.43
N VAL A 366 12.18 -4.41 -8.76
CA VAL A 366 13.24 -5.43 -8.85
C VAL A 366 13.30 -6.33 -7.60
N GLY A 367 12.26 -6.32 -6.77
CA GLY A 367 12.11 -7.19 -5.60
C GLY A 367 12.93 -6.76 -4.38
N ILE A 368 13.31 -5.48 -4.29
CA ILE A 368 14.12 -4.92 -3.20
C ILE A 368 13.29 -3.98 -2.35
N TYR A 369 13.50 -4.03 -1.03
CA TYR A 369 12.81 -3.22 -0.02
C TYR A 369 13.79 -2.23 0.60
N VAL A 370 13.43 -0.95 0.58
CA VAL A 370 14.24 0.12 1.19
C VAL A 370 14.03 0.11 2.70
N LEU A 371 15.11 0.23 3.47
CA LEU A 371 15.11 0.39 4.92
C LEU A 371 15.84 1.69 5.32
N ARG A 372 15.34 2.38 6.34
CA ARG A 372 16.02 3.51 6.98
C ARG A 372 15.97 3.40 8.50
N SER A 373 16.80 4.15 9.22
CA SER A 373 16.66 4.29 10.68
C SER A 373 15.30 4.87 11.03
N THR A 374 14.77 4.46 12.19
CA THR A 374 13.57 5.08 12.75
C THR A 374 13.88 6.53 13.16
N PRO A 375 13.16 7.53 12.62
CA PRO A 375 13.45 8.93 12.89
C PRO A 375 13.46 9.29 14.37
N GLY A 376 14.26 10.31 14.71
CA GLY A 376 14.30 10.93 16.05
C GLY A 376 15.37 10.39 16.99
N THR A 377 15.93 9.20 16.77
CA THR A 377 16.95 8.61 17.66
C THR A 377 18.35 9.20 17.51
N TYR A 378 18.61 9.86 16.39
CA TYR A 378 19.95 10.31 15.96
C TYR A 378 20.99 9.19 15.84
N SER A 379 20.59 7.91 15.92
CA SER A 379 21.52 6.79 15.91
C SER A 379 22.38 6.77 14.64
N ASN A 380 21.77 7.14 13.51
CA ASN A 380 22.40 7.18 12.19
C ASN A 380 23.41 8.33 12.03
N LEU A 381 23.45 9.29 12.96
CA LEU A 381 24.34 10.46 12.93
C LEU A 381 25.69 10.21 13.63
N ASP A 382 25.99 8.96 14.00
CA ASP A 382 27.27 8.59 14.62
C ASP A 382 28.48 8.70 13.66
N TYR A 383 28.26 8.97 12.37
CA TYR A 383 29.33 9.31 11.41
C TYR A 383 29.83 10.76 11.55
N THR A 384 29.03 11.64 12.15
CA THR A 384 29.36 13.06 12.25
C THR A 384 30.62 13.25 13.10
N PHE A 385 31.38 14.31 12.87
CA PHE A 385 32.65 14.56 13.57
C PHE A 385 32.81 16.05 13.90
N PRO A 386 33.64 16.43 14.89
CA PRO A 386 33.64 17.78 15.49
C PRO A 386 33.74 18.95 14.49
N GLU A 387 34.48 18.77 13.40
CA GLU A 387 34.67 19.77 12.35
C GLU A 387 33.37 20.12 11.59
N MET A 388 32.31 19.30 11.72
CA MET A 388 30.96 19.58 11.20
C MET A 388 30.16 20.57 12.05
N ARG A 389 30.69 21.02 13.20
CA ARG A 389 30.12 22.06 14.06
C ARG A 389 28.67 21.76 14.49
N GLU A 390 27.71 22.59 14.09
CA GLU A 390 26.29 22.45 14.44
C GLU A 390 25.67 21.13 13.92
N ASN A 391 26.31 20.49 12.94
CA ASN A 391 25.90 19.19 12.41
C ASN A 391 26.63 18.01 13.08
N TYR A 392 27.39 18.25 14.16
CA TYR A 392 28.06 17.21 14.93
C TYR A 392 27.20 16.74 16.11
N TYR A 393 27.01 15.42 16.21
CA TYR A 393 26.30 14.77 17.30
C TYR A 393 27.26 13.83 18.03
N SER A 394 27.63 14.20 19.26
CA SER A 394 28.49 13.39 20.12
C SER A 394 27.83 12.07 20.49
N THR A 395 28.64 11.09 20.85
CA THR A 395 28.14 9.79 21.31
C THR A 395 27.25 9.93 22.54
N LYS A 396 27.53 10.88 23.44
CA LYS A 396 26.68 11.12 24.60
C LYS A 396 25.29 11.61 24.18
N GLU A 397 25.21 12.60 23.29
CA GLU A 397 23.93 13.14 22.80
C GLU A 397 23.09 12.06 22.12
N ILE A 398 23.71 11.22 21.27
CA ILE A 398 23.02 10.12 20.59
C ILE A 398 22.46 9.10 21.61
N ILE A 399 23.27 8.69 22.60
CA ILE A 399 22.84 7.72 23.62
C ILE A 399 21.73 8.31 24.51
N ASP A 400 21.90 9.55 24.98
CA ASP A 400 20.89 10.24 25.78
C ASP A 400 19.59 10.38 25.01
N GLN A 401 19.66 10.67 23.70
CA GLN A 401 18.50 10.76 22.82
C GLN A 401 17.76 9.42 22.70
N ILE A 402 18.49 8.33 22.44
CA ILE A 402 17.91 6.99 22.36
C ILE A 402 17.20 6.64 23.67
N MET A 403 17.86 6.85 24.81
CA MET A 403 17.30 6.52 26.12
C MET A 403 16.14 7.44 26.52
N ARG A 404 16.14 8.71 26.08
CA ARG A 404 15.03 9.64 26.30
C ARG A 404 13.78 9.21 25.53
N ILE A 405 13.92 8.77 24.28
CA ILE A 405 12.81 8.21 23.51
C ILE A 405 12.33 6.92 24.15
N GLU A 406 13.25 6.03 24.52
CA GLU A 406 12.93 4.77 25.19
C GLU A 406 12.09 5.00 26.46
N ALA A 407 12.47 5.94 27.31
CA ALA A 407 11.76 6.24 28.55
C ALA A 407 10.38 6.91 28.34
N SER A 408 10.19 7.67 27.25
CA SER A 408 8.97 8.45 27.02
C SER A 408 7.94 7.74 26.14
N GLN A 409 8.40 6.95 25.16
CA GLN A 409 7.55 6.35 24.12
C GLN A 409 7.87 4.87 23.87
N GLY A 410 9.02 4.38 24.36
CA GLY A 410 9.55 3.07 24.02
C GLY A 410 10.21 3.01 22.64
N LEU A 411 10.90 1.91 22.37
CA LEU A 411 11.60 1.63 21.11
C LEU A 411 10.99 0.45 20.35
N ASN A 412 9.69 0.18 20.55
CA ASN A 412 9.01 -0.94 19.90
C ASN A 412 9.03 -0.81 18.37
N GLY A 413 9.53 -1.83 17.67
CA GLY A 413 9.66 -1.84 16.22
C GLY A 413 10.77 -0.94 15.67
N TYR A 414 11.66 -0.38 16.51
CA TYR A 414 12.67 0.56 16.02
C TYR A 414 13.75 -0.11 15.18
N ILE A 415 14.21 0.64 14.19
CA ILE A 415 15.43 0.37 13.43
C ILE A 415 16.49 1.32 13.97
N LEU A 416 17.49 0.79 14.67
CA LEU A 416 18.65 1.57 15.10
C LEU A 416 19.78 1.37 14.10
N GLN A 417 20.09 2.42 13.35
CA GLN A 417 21.22 2.45 12.42
C GLN A 417 22.44 3.09 13.05
N PHE A 418 23.62 2.54 12.80
CA PHE A 418 24.93 3.11 13.15
C PHE A 418 25.93 2.94 11.99
N ASN A 419 27.11 3.53 12.09
CA ASN A 419 28.13 3.41 11.06
C ASN A 419 29.20 2.36 11.43
N PHE A 420 29.56 1.52 10.47
CA PHE A 420 30.54 0.43 10.64
C PHE A 420 31.95 0.94 10.97
N GLY A 421 32.24 2.17 10.55
CA GLY A 421 33.44 2.92 10.86
C GLY A 421 33.19 4.40 10.57
N THR A 422 33.99 5.29 11.16
CA THR A 422 33.71 6.73 11.12
C THR A 422 34.99 7.54 10.90
N ASN A 423 34.83 8.80 10.48
CA ASN A 423 35.96 9.70 10.20
C ASN A 423 36.97 9.72 11.38
N PRO A 424 38.29 9.66 11.14
CA PRO A 424 39.31 9.73 12.19
C PRO A 424 39.23 10.97 13.10
N GLY A 425 38.60 12.06 12.64
CA GLY A 425 38.31 13.25 13.43
C GLY A 425 37.34 12.99 14.60
N ARG A 426 36.38 12.05 14.44
CA ARG A 426 35.51 11.61 15.56
C ARG A 426 36.33 10.76 16.53
N LYS A 427 36.61 11.27 17.73
CA LYS A 427 37.36 10.55 18.78
C LYS A 427 36.48 9.75 19.72
N ASP A 428 35.28 10.25 20.00
CA ASP A 428 34.26 9.62 20.84
C ASP A 428 33.45 8.59 20.01
N LYS A 429 34.09 7.49 19.63
CA LYS A 429 33.45 6.50 18.76
C LYS A 429 32.29 5.77 19.47
N LEU A 430 31.10 5.76 18.86
CA LEU A 430 29.91 5.14 19.46
C LEU A 430 30.09 3.65 19.72
N TYR A 431 30.79 2.94 18.82
CA TYR A 431 31.07 1.51 18.99
C TYR A 431 31.90 1.18 20.24
N ASN A 432 32.48 2.17 20.96
CA ASN A 432 33.12 1.95 22.26
C ASN A 432 32.12 1.70 23.39
N VAL A 433 30.90 2.23 23.28
CA VAL A 433 29.82 2.09 24.29
C VAL A 433 28.66 1.23 23.81
N LEU A 434 28.71 0.74 22.56
CA LEU A 434 27.65 -0.06 21.94
C LEU A 434 27.24 -1.27 22.79
N SER A 435 28.19 -2.03 23.34
CA SER A 435 27.86 -3.20 24.17
C SER A 435 27.02 -2.83 25.41
N THR A 436 27.28 -1.66 26.00
CA THR A 436 26.52 -1.15 27.15
C THR A 436 25.11 -0.74 26.74
N LEU A 437 24.98 0.02 25.63
CA LEU A 437 23.68 0.39 25.07
C LEU A 437 22.81 -0.84 24.82
N LEU A 438 23.32 -1.80 24.05
CA LEU A 438 22.58 -3.00 23.67
C LEU A 438 22.17 -3.83 24.90
N GLY A 439 23.07 -3.96 25.87
CA GLY A 439 22.77 -4.66 27.13
C GLY A 439 21.71 -3.95 27.97
N ASN A 440 21.69 -2.62 27.99
CA ASN A 440 20.65 -1.85 28.68
C ASN A 440 19.30 -2.02 28.00
N LEU A 441 19.24 -1.99 26.67
CA LEU A 441 18.00 -2.23 25.93
C LEU A 441 17.47 -3.66 26.14
N GLN A 442 18.34 -4.68 26.14
CA GLN A 442 17.92 -6.04 26.48
C GLN A 442 17.38 -6.15 27.90
N LYS A 443 18.02 -5.48 28.89
CA LYS A 443 17.51 -5.43 30.27
C LYS A 443 16.16 -4.74 30.37
N ASN A 444 15.90 -3.74 29.54
CA ASN A 444 14.60 -3.09 29.44
C ASN A 444 13.57 -3.95 28.69
N GLY A 445 13.93 -5.16 28.24
CA GLY A 445 13.01 -6.14 27.65
C GLY A 445 12.89 -6.07 26.13
N TYR A 446 13.79 -5.38 25.43
CA TYR A 446 13.82 -5.38 23.98
C TYR A 446 14.49 -6.64 23.43
N GLU A 447 13.82 -7.29 22.49
CA GLU A 447 14.38 -8.38 21.69
C GLU A 447 15.04 -7.81 20.42
N PHE A 448 16.27 -8.21 20.14
CA PHE A 448 16.91 -7.86 18.87
C PHE A 448 16.66 -8.96 17.84
N VAL A 449 16.00 -8.60 16.74
CA VAL A 449 15.52 -9.55 15.72
C VAL A 449 16.16 -9.29 14.35
N ASP A 450 16.23 -10.33 13.52
CA ASP A 450 16.67 -10.18 12.13
C ASP A 450 15.63 -9.49 11.25
N LEU A 451 16.06 -8.94 10.11
CA LEU A 451 15.21 -8.13 9.23
C LEU A 451 13.99 -8.88 8.69
N TYR A 452 14.07 -10.20 8.47
CA TYR A 452 12.93 -10.98 7.97
C TYR A 452 11.86 -11.11 9.06
N THR A 453 12.30 -11.39 10.29
CA THR A 453 11.40 -11.47 11.46
C THR A 453 10.80 -10.11 11.79
N ALA A 454 11.61 -9.06 11.74
CA ALA A 454 11.20 -7.70 12.09
C ALA A 454 10.18 -7.16 11.08
N THR A 455 10.45 -7.28 9.78
CA THR A 455 9.60 -6.73 8.73
C THR A 455 8.36 -7.58 8.47
N GLY A 456 8.46 -8.90 8.52
CA GLY A 456 7.35 -9.81 8.15
C GLY A 456 6.92 -9.74 6.67
N VAL A 457 7.57 -8.92 5.83
CA VAL A 457 7.20 -8.72 4.42
C VAL A 457 7.67 -9.87 3.52
N LEU A 458 8.69 -10.62 3.95
CA LEU A 458 9.25 -11.76 3.24
C LEU A 458 9.61 -12.87 4.22
N SER A 459 9.44 -14.12 3.80
CA SER A 459 10.00 -15.27 4.50
C SER A 459 11.52 -15.32 4.30
N LYS A 460 12.24 -15.67 5.37
CA LYS A 460 13.69 -15.91 5.30
C LYS A 460 13.98 -17.09 4.36
N PRO A 461 14.88 -16.94 3.38
CA PRO A 461 15.22 -18.05 2.48
C PRO A 461 15.81 -19.22 3.27
N GLU A 462 15.38 -20.44 2.96
CA GLU A 462 16.01 -21.65 3.50
C GLU A 462 17.47 -21.72 3.02
N VAL A 463 18.41 -21.84 3.95
CA VAL A 463 19.81 -22.08 3.61
C VAL A 463 19.90 -23.52 3.10
N ALA A 464 19.99 -23.69 1.78
CA ALA A 464 20.26 -24.99 1.19
C ALA A 464 21.58 -25.52 1.76
N LEU A 465 21.48 -26.49 2.69
CA LEU A 465 22.62 -27.26 3.18
C LEU A 465 23.31 -27.88 1.97
N LYS A 466 24.43 -27.30 1.54
CA LYS A 466 25.32 -27.97 0.60
C LYS A 466 25.86 -29.21 1.29
N THR A 467 25.17 -30.32 1.15
CA THR A 467 25.69 -31.65 1.47
C THR A 467 27.03 -31.78 0.73
N LYS A 468 28.12 -31.79 1.48
CA LYS A 468 29.45 -32.15 0.95
C LYS A 468 29.30 -33.56 0.38
N LYS A 469 29.14 -33.68 -0.94
CA LYS A 469 29.37 -34.95 -1.64
C LYS A 469 30.81 -35.34 -1.33
N LYS A 470 30.99 -36.33 -0.45
CA LYS A 470 32.24 -37.09 -0.38
C LYS A 470 32.51 -37.57 -1.80
N ARG A 471 33.64 -37.14 -2.38
CA ARG A 471 34.12 -37.73 -3.63
C ARG A 471 34.46 -39.20 -3.36
N PRO A 472 34.14 -40.11 -4.29
CA PRO A 472 34.49 -41.52 -4.18
C PRO A 472 35.99 -41.72 -4.10
#